data_AF-A0A314KTJ5-F1
#
_entry.id   AF-A0A314KTJ5-F1
#
_cell.length_a   1.000
_cell.length_b   1.000
_cell.length_c   1.000
_cell.angle_alpha   90.00
_cell.angle_beta   90.00
_cell.angle_gamma   90.00
#
_symmetry.space_group_name_H-M   'P 1'
#
loop_
_entity.id
_entity.type
_entity.pdbx_description
1 polymer ?
#
loop_
_entity_poly.entity_id
_entity_poly.type
_entity_poly.pdbx_seq_one_letter_code
_entity_poly.pdbx_strand_id
1 'polypeptide(L)'
;MSVLSPDKDCADVEDIVFLYRLVPGRALLSYGLHCGQLAGLPHEVLKRAALILDTLKNDNQIERLSRDNVIARDQQYKDAVEKFLAFDARKGDLLQFFEGVFSTQS
;
A
#
# COMPACT_ATOMS: atom_id res chain seq x y z
N MET A 1 -10.71 -11.08 11.94
CA MET A 1 -9.61 -10.63 12.82
C MET A 1 -8.40 -11.55 12.62
N SER A 2 -7.17 -11.05 12.65
CA SER A 2 -5.93 -11.86 12.56
C SER A 2 -5.54 -12.38 13.94
N VAL A 3 -4.91 -13.56 13.99
CA VAL A 3 -4.35 -14.14 15.22
C VAL A 3 -3.10 -13.38 15.68
N LEU A 4 -2.30 -12.89 14.74
CA LEU A 4 -1.14 -12.07 15.03
C LEU A 4 -1.57 -10.60 15.23
N SER A 5 -1.21 -10.03 16.37
CA SER A 5 -1.39 -8.62 16.74
C SER A 5 -0.01 -7.94 16.77
N PRO A 6 0.15 -6.73 16.21
CA PRO A 6 1.44 -6.04 16.13
C PRO A 6 2.00 -5.63 17.51
N ASP A 7 1.17 -5.53 18.55
CA ASP A 7 1.59 -5.12 19.91
C ASP A 7 2.28 -6.24 20.71
N LYS A 8 2.33 -7.47 20.18
CA LYS A 8 3.11 -8.55 20.80
C LYS A 8 4.52 -8.56 20.21
N ASP A 9 5.43 -7.78 20.81
CA ASP A 9 6.89 -7.96 20.68
C ASP A 9 7.35 -9.26 21.37
N CYS A 10 6.75 -10.39 20.99
CA CYS A 10 7.16 -11.71 21.40
C CYS A 10 8.04 -12.26 20.28
N ALA A 11 9.35 -12.18 20.49
CA ALA A 11 10.38 -12.75 19.62
C ALA A 11 10.38 -14.28 19.55
N ASP A 12 9.36 -14.95 20.11
CA ASP A 12 9.07 -16.35 19.87
C ASP A 12 7.93 -16.44 18.87
N VAL A 13 8.24 -16.97 17.68
CA VAL A 13 7.25 -17.42 16.71
C VAL A 13 6.34 -18.41 17.46
N GLU A 14 5.11 -18.01 17.80
CA GLU A 14 4.13 -18.97 18.32
C GLU A 14 3.96 -20.04 17.23
N ASP A 15 4.54 -21.23 17.42
CA ASP A 15 4.48 -22.31 16.44
C ASP A 15 3.02 -22.69 16.19
N ILE A 16 2.56 -22.54 14.95
CA ILE A 16 1.22 -22.95 14.55
C ILE A 16 1.22 -24.46 14.27
N VAL A 17 0.26 -25.17 14.83
CA VAL A 17 0.06 -26.59 14.58
C VAL A 17 -1.20 -26.79 13.76
N PHE A 18 -1.05 -27.38 12.57
CA PHE A 18 -2.19 -27.76 11.74
C PHE A 18 -2.75 -29.10 12.20
N LEU A 19 -3.98 -29.10 12.70
CA LEU A 19 -4.64 -30.31 13.21
C LEU A 19 -5.20 -31.22 12.11
N TYR A 20 -5.25 -30.74 10.85
CA TYR A 20 -5.80 -31.44 9.67
C TYR A 20 -7.19 -32.06 9.88
N ARG A 21 -7.99 -31.49 10.79
CA ARG A 21 -9.32 -31.96 11.16
C ARG A 21 -10.38 -31.02 10.61
N LEU A 22 -11.35 -31.58 9.89
CA LEU A 22 -12.55 -30.86 9.47
C LEU A 22 -13.56 -30.85 10.64
N VAL A 23 -14.13 -29.67 10.90
CA VAL A 23 -15.17 -29.46 11.91
C VAL A 23 -16.29 -28.60 11.33
N PRO A 24 -17.57 -28.79 11.73
CA PRO A 24 -18.66 -27.93 11.30
C PRO A 24 -18.48 -26.48 11.77
N GLY A 25 -18.93 -25.53 10.94
CA GLY A 25 -18.89 -24.10 11.26
C GLY A 25 -17.84 -23.35 10.44
N ARG A 26 -17.47 -22.15 10.92
CA ARG A 26 -16.49 -21.26 10.29
C ARG A 26 -15.38 -20.91 11.26
N ALA A 27 -14.18 -20.68 10.73
CA ALA A 27 -13.08 -20.15 11.52
C ALA A 27 -13.43 -18.75 12.08
N LEU A 28 -13.14 -18.52 13.36
CA LEU A 28 -13.34 -17.21 14.01
C LEU A 28 -12.24 -16.22 13.64
N LEU A 29 -11.01 -16.70 13.50
CA LEU A 29 -9.81 -15.91 13.22
C LEU A 29 -9.18 -16.35 11.90
N SER A 30 -8.50 -15.40 11.24
CA SER A 30 -7.70 -15.66 10.04
C SER A 30 -6.22 -15.80 10.41
N TYR A 31 -5.55 -16.76 9.80
CA TYR A 31 -4.13 -17.07 10.01
C TYR A 31 -3.23 -16.60 8.85
N GLY A 32 -3.76 -15.80 7.90
CA GLY A 32 -3.04 -15.42 6.69
C GLY A 32 -1.69 -14.74 6.94
N LEU A 33 -1.60 -13.88 7.97
CA LEU A 33 -0.33 -13.22 8.33
C LEU A 33 0.71 -14.23 8.83
N HIS A 34 0.25 -15.23 9.60
CA HIS A 34 1.10 -16.32 10.09
C HIS A 34 1.60 -17.20 8.94
N CYS A 35 0.74 -17.52 7.98
CA CYS A 35 1.14 -18.24 6.77
C CYS A 35 2.18 -17.46 5.97
N GLY A 36 2.05 -16.13 5.88
CA GLY A 36 3.05 -15.26 5.25
C GLY A 36 4.40 -15.29 5.97
N GLN A 37 4.38 -15.30 7.30
CA GLN A 37 5.58 -15.45 8.12
C GLN A 37 6.25 -16.81 7.91
N LEU A 38 5.48 -17.90 7.94
CA LEU A 38 5.98 -19.26 7.65
C LEU A 38 6.55 -19.38 6.23
N ALA A 39 5.98 -18.65 5.27
CA ALA A 39 6.49 -18.60 3.91
C ALA A 39 7.77 -17.75 3.76
N GLY A 40 8.26 -17.12 4.83
CA GLY A 40 9.48 -16.32 4.82
C GLY A 40 9.32 -14.94 4.17
N LEU A 41 8.12 -14.36 4.21
CA LEU A 41 7.94 -12.98 3.75
C LEU A 41 8.77 -12.00 4.60
N PRO A 42 9.30 -10.92 3.99
CA PRO A 42 10.07 -9.92 4.73
C PRO A 42 9.27 -9.30 5.89
N HIS A 43 9.95 -9.04 7.00
CA HIS A 43 9.31 -8.55 8.23
C HIS A 43 8.59 -7.22 8.01
N GLU A 44 9.15 -6.31 7.20
CA GLU A 44 8.50 -5.04 6.87
C GLU A 44 7.17 -5.21 6.13
N VAL A 45 7.04 -6.26 5.31
CA VAL A 45 5.80 -6.59 4.60
C VAL A 45 4.74 -7.08 5.58
N LEU A 46 5.12 -7.99 6.49
CA LEU A 46 4.22 -8.52 7.52
C LEU A 46 3.75 -7.41 8.47
N LYS A 47 4.67 -6.54 8.91
CA LYS A 47 4.37 -5.39 9.77
C LYS A 47 3.38 -4.44 9.09
N ARG A 48 3.58 -4.12 7.81
CA ARG A 48 2.64 -3.27 7.06
C ARG A 48 1.28 -3.95 6.90
N ALA A 49 1.24 -5.25 6.59
CA ALA A 49 0.00 -5.99 6.43
C ALA A 49 -0.82 -6.01 7.74
N ALA A 50 -0.18 -6.17 8.90
CA ALA A 50 -0.83 -6.04 10.20
C ALA A 50 -1.49 -4.66 10.38
N LEU A 51 -0.75 -3.58 10.09
CA LEU A 51 -1.26 -2.21 10.21
C LEU A 51 -2.42 -1.92 9.24
N ILE A 52 -2.35 -2.42 8.00
CA ILE A 52 -3.46 -2.32 7.04
C ILE A 52 -4.71 -3.02 7.59
N LEU A 53 -4.54 -4.22 8.14
CA LEU A 53 -5.65 -4.98 8.68
C LEU A 53 -6.34 -4.23 9.82
N ASP A 54 -5.58 -3.61 10.72
CA ASP A 54 -6.15 -2.83 11.80
C ASP A 54 -6.81 -1.53 11.31
N THR A 55 -6.24 -0.90 10.28
CA THR A 55 -6.84 0.27 9.61
C THR A 55 -8.21 -0.11 9.01
N LEU A 56 -8.30 -1.24 8.32
CA LEU A 56 -9.53 -1.74 7.72
C LEU A 56 -10.60 -2.12 8.74
N LYS A 57 -10.22 -2.70 9.89
CA LYS A 57 -11.18 -3.01 10.97
C LYS A 57 -11.86 -1.76 11.51
N ASN A 58 -11.16 -0.63 11.46
CA ASN A 58 -11.64 0.65 11.95
C ASN A 58 -12.35 1.46 10.85
N ASP A 59 -12.61 0.86 9.67
CA ASP A 59 -13.18 1.50 8.47
C ASP A 59 -12.43 2.78 8.03
N ASN A 60 -11.13 2.85 8.35
CA ASN A 60 -10.28 3.96 7.99
C ASN A 60 -9.71 3.78 6.58
N GLN A 61 -9.39 4.89 5.91
CA GLN A 61 -8.70 4.85 4.62
C GLN A 61 -7.28 4.31 4.79
N ILE A 62 -6.90 3.36 3.93
CA ILE A 62 -5.53 2.87 3.88
C ILE A 62 -4.68 3.89 3.14
N GLU A 63 -3.79 4.57 3.86
CA GLU A 63 -2.83 5.46 3.23
C GLU A 63 -1.81 4.69 2.39
N ARG A 64 -1.50 5.20 1.20
CA ARG A 64 -0.42 4.65 0.39
C ARG A 64 0.91 4.95 1.08
N LEU A 65 1.85 4.00 1.03
CA LEU A 65 3.21 4.25 1.51
C LEU A 65 3.86 5.34 0.66
N SER A 66 4.04 6.51 1.28
CA SER A 66 4.65 7.70 0.71
C SER A 66 6.17 7.55 0.71
N ARG A 67 6.74 7.12 -0.42
CA ARG A 67 8.19 7.24 -0.67
C ARG A 67 8.45 8.57 -1.38
N ASP A 68 9.60 9.21 -1.13
CA ASP A 68 9.92 10.52 -1.70
C ASP A 68 9.80 10.55 -3.23
N ASN A 69 10.28 9.50 -3.89
CA ASN A 69 10.17 9.36 -5.35
C ASN A 69 8.72 9.27 -5.84
N VAL A 70 7.85 8.64 -5.05
CA VAL A 70 6.43 8.47 -5.34
C VAL A 70 5.69 9.79 -5.12
N ILE A 71 5.99 10.51 -4.04
CA ILE A 71 5.42 11.84 -3.76
C ILE A 71 5.85 12.83 -4.85
N ALA A 72 7.14 12.86 -5.19
CA ALA A 72 7.67 13.73 -6.24
C ALA A 72 6.99 13.46 -7.58
N ARG A 73 6.76 12.19 -7.91
CA ARG A 73 6.07 11.82 -9.15
C ARG A 73 4.60 12.23 -9.15
N ASP A 74 3.89 12.03 -8.02
CA ASP A 74 2.51 12.48 -7.88
C ASP A 74 2.41 14.00 -8.05
N GLN A 75 3.36 14.77 -7.49
CA GLN A 75 3.41 16.21 -7.64
C GLN A 75 3.65 16.61 -9.11
N GLN A 76 4.61 15.97 -9.78
CA GLN A 76 4.86 16.19 -11.22
C GLN A 76 3.59 15.97 -12.06
N TYR A 77 2.83 14.92 -11.77
CA TYR A 77 1.58 14.66 -12.49
C TYR A 77 0.49 15.68 -12.19
N LYS A 78 0.37 16.13 -10.93
CA LYS A 78 -0.55 17.21 -10.56
C LYS A 78 -0.22 18.49 -11.30
N ASP A 79 1.05 18.90 -11.29
CA ASP A 79 1.53 20.10 -11.98
C ASP A 79 1.27 20.03 -13.48
N ALA A 80 1.47 18.85 -14.10
CA ALA A 80 1.17 18.64 -15.51
C ALA A 80 -0.33 18.81 -15.79
N VAL A 81 -1.20 18.17 -14.99
CA VAL A 81 -2.66 18.28 -15.14
C VAL A 81 -3.13 19.72 -15.00
N GLU A 82 -2.61 20.47 -14.03
CA GLU A 82 -2.93 21.89 -13.87
C GLU A 82 -2.54 22.72 -15.10
N LYS A 83 -1.33 22.48 -15.65
CA LYS A 83 -0.89 23.12 -16.91
C LYS A 83 -1.81 22.78 -18.08
N PHE A 84 -2.22 21.52 -18.22
CA PHE A 84 -3.16 21.10 -19.27
C PHE A 84 -4.53 21.78 -19.13
N LEU A 85 -5.06 21.86 -17.91
CA LEU A 85 -6.35 22.50 -17.64
C LEU A 85 -6.31 24.01 -17.90
N ALA A 86 -5.17 24.66 -17.68
CA ALA A 86 -4.99 26.09 -17.89
C ALA A 86 -4.71 26.50 -19.35
N PHE A 87 -4.33 25.56 -20.22
CA PHE A 87 -3.90 25.87 -21.58
C PHE A 87 -5.08 26.13 -22.54
N ASP A 88 -5.06 27.26 -23.27
CA ASP A 88 -6.03 27.58 -24.33
C ASP A 88 -5.46 27.26 -25.71
N ALA A 89 -5.92 26.15 -26.30
CA ALA A 89 -5.47 25.67 -27.61
C ALA A 89 -5.78 26.62 -28.79
N ARG A 90 -6.63 27.63 -28.61
CA ARG A 90 -6.95 28.62 -29.66
C ARG A 90 -5.94 29.77 -29.70
N LYS A 91 -5.19 29.97 -28.62
CA LYS A 91 -4.29 31.12 -28.44
C LYS A 91 -2.84 30.72 -28.21
N GLY A 92 -2.59 29.54 -27.66
CA GLY A 92 -1.26 29.08 -27.30
C GLY A 92 -0.56 28.29 -28.40
N ASP A 93 0.78 28.25 -28.33
CA ASP A 93 1.60 27.33 -29.10
C ASP A 93 1.70 25.98 -28.38
N LEU A 94 1.26 24.93 -29.04
CA LEU A 94 1.27 23.56 -28.55
C LEU A 94 2.68 23.01 -28.37
N LEU A 95 3.63 23.35 -29.25
CA LEU A 95 5.00 22.83 -29.18
C LEU A 95 5.72 23.37 -27.95
N GLN A 96 5.64 24.69 -27.74
CA GLN A 96 6.19 25.35 -26.56
C GLN A 96 5.53 24.86 -25.26
N PHE A 97 4.22 24.60 -25.29
CA PHE A 97 3.50 24.05 -24.16
C PHE A 97 4.01 22.66 -23.77
N PHE A 98 4.15 21.74 -24.73
CA PHE A 98 4.61 20.39 -24.45
C PHE A 98 6.06 20.33 -23.97
N GLU A 99 6.95 21.20 -24.47
CA GLU A 99 8.29 21.36 -23.92
C GLU A 99 8.24 21.74 -22.44
N GLY A 100 7.43 22.73 -22.04
CA GLY A 100 7.33 23.17 -20.65
C GLY A 100 6.60 22.20 -19.70
N VAL A 101 5.83 21.24 -20.23
CA VAL A 101 5.14 20.21 -19.44
C VAL A 101 6.01 18.97 -19.25
N PHE A 102 6.73 18.54 -20.29
CA PHE A 102 7.47 17.29 -20.30
C PHE A 102 9.00 17.46 -20.22
N SER A 103 9.50 18.67 -19.98
CA SER A 103 10.93 18.91 -19.71
C SER A 103 11.36 18.40 -18.33
N THR A 104 11.33 17.09 -18.13
CA THR A 104 12.17 16.39 -17.13
C THR A 104 12.26 14.91 -17.48
N GLN A 105 13.31 14.52 -18.21
CA GLN A 105 14.24 13.41 -17.92
C GLN A 105 15.10 13.08 -19.16
N SER A 106 16.34 13.61 -19.17
CA SER A 106 17.52 12.83 -19.55
C SER A 106 18.36 12.60 -18.30
#